data_AF-A0A1Y1MAZ6-F1
#
_entry.id   AF-A0A1Y1MAZ6-F1
#
_cell.length_a   1.000
_cell.length_b   1.000
_cell.length_c   1.000
_cell.angle_alpha   90.00
_cell.angle_beta   90.00
_cell.angle_gamma   90.00
#
_symmetry.space_group_name_H-M   'P 1'
#
loop_
_entity.id
_entity.type
_entity.pdbx_description
1 polymer ?
#
loop_
_entity_poly.entity_id
_entity_poly.type
_entity_poly.pdbx_seq_one_letter_code
_entity_poly.pdbx_strand_id
1 'polypeptide(L)'
;MYKIIVIVIFWYAVRTACGEDSSGSQLLTADETTTAEYHAGNNCECSVYNTSEPCPDHTAIMVQSVLHVECNEEGEATCTDTCKALALAAHDKSPKILCSLLGDYNNLEVFLHSRICGSDWRFTGLKRGNLCCQKSEVIECDREN
;
A
#
# COMPACT_ATOMS: atom_id res chain seq x y z
N MET A 1 42.00 -26.75 28.51
CA MET A 1 42.02 -27.52 27.25
C MET A 1 40.58 -27.94 27.03
N TYR A 2 39.78 -27.37 26.14
CA TYR A 2 39.92 -27.21 24.68
C TYR A 2 39.24 -25.91 24.24
N LYS A 3 39.86 -25.22 23.28
CA LYS A 3 39.34 -24.02 22.60
C LYS A 3 38.38 -24.44 21.50
N ILE A 4 37.18 -23.84 21.40
CA ILE A 4 36.49 -23.62 20.12
C ILE A 4 35.92 -22.20 20.14
N ILE A 5 36.60 -21.33 19.39
CA ILE A 5 36.13 -20.03 18.92
C ILE A 5 35.53 -20.29 17.53
N VAL A 6 34.25 -19.96 17.32
CA VAL A 6 33.62 -19.71 16.02
C VAL A 6 32.52 -18.67 16.29
N ILE A 7 32.82 -17.37 16.34
CA ILE A 7 32.68 -16.41 15.23
C ILE A 7 31.65 -16.87 14.19
N VAL A 8 30.41 -16.41 14.30
CA VAL A 8 29.69 -15.81 13.16
C VAL A 8 28.70 -14.78 13.72
N ILE A 9 29.16 -13.53 13.76
CA ILE A 9 28.32 -12.35 13.53
C ILE A 9 27.53 -12.64 12.25
N PHE A 10 26.22 -12.37 12.24
CA PHE A 10 25.27 -12.35 11.11
C PHE A 10 24.03 -13.19 11.48
N TRP A 11 22.80 -12.71 11.44
CA TRP A 11 22.25 -11.54 10.78
C TRP A 11 21.08 -11.03 11.62
N TYR A 12 21.10 -9.71 11.83
CA TYR A 12 19.89 -8.90 11.83
C TYR A 12 18.86 -9.55 10.89
N ALA A 13 17.68 -9.92 11.38
CA ALA A 13 16.53 -10.09 10.50
C ALA A 13 16.11 -8.68 10.07
N VAL A 14 16.93 -8.12 9.19
CA VAL A 14 16.63 -6.96 8.38
C VAL A 14 15.30 -7.29 7.71
N ARG A 15 14.25 -6.52 8.02
CA ARG A 15 13.18 -6.31 7.05
C ARG A 15 13.83 -5.54 5.90
N THR A 16 14.52 -6.25 5.00
CA THR A 16 15.03 -5.69 3.76
C THR A 16 13.89 -5.86 2.78
N ALA A 17 12.95 -4.92 2.74
CA ALA A 17 13.01 -3.56 2.19
C ALA A 17 12.72 -3.58 0.69
N CYS A 18 11.82 -2.69 0.30
CA CYS A 18 11.86 -1.99 -0.96
C CYS A 18 13.34 -1.73 -1.36
N GLY A 19 13.83 -2.40 -2.40
CA GLY A 19 15.05 -2.04 -3.13
C GLY A 19 16.32 -2.90 -2.92
N GLU A 20 16.79 -3.43 -4.07
CA GLU A 20 18.16 -3.86 -4.46
C GLU A 20 18.58 -5.33 -4.28
N ASP A 21 19.26 -5.80 -5.34
CA ASP A 21 19.54 -7.19 -5.74
C ASP A 21 20.14 -8.11 -4.66
N SER A 22 19.67 -9.37 -4.66
CA SER A 22 20.49 -10.59 -4.81
C SER A 22 19.94 -11.79 -4.01
N SER A 23 19.52 -12.80 -4.78
CA SER A 23 19.69 -14.25 -4.56
C SER A 23 19.42 -14.86 -3.18
N GLY A 24 18.44 -15.77 -3.13
CA GLY A 24 18.65 -17.06 -2.47
C GLY A 24 17.54 -17.61 -1.56
N SER A 25 16.68 -18.43 -2.17
CA SER A 25 16.08 -19.68 -1.70
C SER A 25 15.21 -19.79 -0.43
N GLN A 26 14.08 -20.47 -0.69
CA GLN A 26 13.01 -20.97 0.17
C GLN A 26 13.47 -21.83 1.35
N LEU A 27 12.73 -21.79 2.47
CA LEU A 27 12.06 -22.99 3.01
C LEU A 27 10.99 -22.64 4.06
N LEU A 28 9.84 -23.29 3.92
CA LEU A 28 8.67 -23.31 4.81
C LEU A 28 9.03 -23.66 6.26
N THR A 29 8.37 -23.01 7.23
CA THR A 29 7.83 -23.72 8.41
C THR A 29 6.59 -22.99 8.91
N ALA A 30 5.56 -23.77 9.21
CA ALA A 30 4.30 -23.34 9.79
C ALA A 30 4.51 -22.85 11.23
N ASP A 31 3.87 -21.74 11.58
CA ASP A 31 3.53 -21.43 12.96
C ASP A 31 2.10 -20.86 12.97
N GLU A 32 1.20 -21.65 13.54
CA GLU A 32 -0.18 -21.25 13.82
C GLU A 32 -0.18 -20.22 14.96
N THR A 33 -1.05 -19.21 14.80
CA THR A 33 -1.65 -18.36 15.84
C THR A 33 -1.22 -16.89 15.73
N THR A 34 -2.03 -16.11 15.00
CA THR A 34 -2.67 -14.94 15.59
C THR A 34 -4.01 -14.77 14.91
N THR A 35 -5.07 -15.09 15.65
CA THR A 35 -6.46 -14.73 15.39
C THR A 35 -6.54 -13.22 15.17
N ALA A 36 -6.46 -12.79 13.91
CA ALA A 36 -7.08 -11.54 13.52
C ALA A 36 -8.58 -11.82 13.52
N GLU A 37 -9.28 -11.33 14.54
CA GLU A 37 -10.73 -11.29 14.54
C GLU A 37 -11.16 -10.53 13.28
N TYR A 38 -11.54 -11.30 12.28
CA TYR A 38 -12.04 -10.80 11.03
C TYR A 38 -13.39 -10.16 11.33
N HIS A 39 -13.39 -8.84 11.50
CA HIS A 39 -14.62 -8.08 11.58
C HIS A 39 -15.48 -8.49 10.38
N ALA A 40 -16.63 -9.09 10.65
CA ALA A 40 -17.62 -9.54 9.68
C ALA A 40 -18.33 -8.37 8.96
N GLY A 41 -17.57 -7.33 8.60
CA GLY A 41 -18.06 -6.08 8.04
C GLY A 41 -17.71 -5.92 6.57
N ASN A 42 -16.42 -5.91 6.22
CA ASN A 42 -15.89 -5.83 4.86
C ASN A 42 -14.42 -6.22 4.92
N ASN A 43 -13.89 -6.80 3.85
CA ASN A 43 -12.53 -7.33 3.86
C ASN A 43 -11.72 -7.09 2.59
N CYS A 44 -12.32 -6.43 1.61
CA CYS A 44 -11.62 -5.73 0.54
C CYS A 44 -11.39 -4.29 0.97
N GLU A 45 -10.15 -3.83 0.88
CA GLU A 45 -9.75 -2.47 1.22
C GLU A 45 -9.06 -1.80 0.03
N CYS A 46 -9.40 -0.53 -0.19
CA CYS A 46 -8.76 0.34 -1.15
C CYS A 46 -7.92 1.38 -0.40
N SER A 47 -6.72 1.67 -0.89
CA SER A 47 -5.84 2.68 -0.29
C SER A 47 -5.20 3.57 -1.33
N VAL A 48 -4.82 4.77 -0.92
CA VAL A 48 -4.04 5.71 -1.73
C VAL A 48 -2.69 5.94 -1.06
N TYR A 49 -1.62 5.71 -1.80
CA TYR A 49 -0.24 5.98 -1.39
C TYR A 49 0.43 6.96 -2.35
N ASN A 50 1.54 7.57 -1.93
CA ASN A 50 2.42 8.37 -2.78
C ASN A 50 3.52 7.54 -3.47
N THR A 51 3.45 6.22 -3.39
CA THR A 51 4.35 5.26 -4.05
C THR A 51 3.53 4.09 -4.60
N SER A 52 3.98 3.46 -5.68
CA SER A 52 3.40 2.23 -6.23
C SER A 52 3.80 0.96 -5.47
N GLU A 53 4.77 1.06 -4.56
CA GLU A 53 5.32 -0.07 -3.80
C GLU A 53 5.40 0.31 -2.31
N PRO A 54 4.25 0.43 -1.61
CA PRO A 54 4.22 0.82 -0.21
C PRO A 54 4.81 -0.29 0.68
N CYS A 55 5.90 0.04 1.36
CA CYS A 55 6.43 -0.75 2.47
C CYS A 55 5.60 -0.51 3.77
N PRO A 56 5.67 -1.39 4.80
CA PRO A 56 4.84 -1.30 6.01
C PRO A 56 4.97 -0.01 6.84
N ASP A 57 6.04 0.75 6.64
CA ASP A 57 6.33 2.04 7.26
C ASP A 57 5.70 3.23 6.51
N HIS A 58 5.25 3.01 5.26
CA HIS A 58 4.55 4.03 4.50
C HIS A 58 3.16 4.28 5.09
N THR A 59 2.84 5.55 5.27
CA THR A 59 1.51 5.97 5.72
C THR A 59 0.58 6.12 4.52
N ALA A 60 -0.54 5.41 4.54
CA ALA A 60 -1.61 5.60 3.57
C ALA A 60 -2.21 6.99 3.71
N ILE A 61 -2.46 7.66 2.58
CA ILE A 61 -3.20 8.93 2.52
C ILE A 61 -4.66 8.70 2.90
N MET A 62 -5.22 7.56 2.49
CA MET A 62 -6.59 7.16 2.77
C MET A 62 -6.70 5.64 2.69
N VAL A 63 -7.52 5.04 3.56
CA VAL A 63 -7.92 3.62 3.49
C VAL A 63 -9.45 3.53 3.58
N GLN A 64 -10.08 2.72 2.75
CA GLN A 64 -11.52 2.44 2.79
C GLN A 64 -11.80 0.95 2.63
N SER A 65 -12.62 0.38 3.53
CA SER A 65 -13.15 -0.99 3.39
C SER A 65 -14.46 -0.94 2.60
N VAL A 66 -14.53 -1.66 1.47
CA VAL A 66 -15.55 -1.40 0.44
C VAL A 66 -16.59 -2.50 0.28
N LEU A 67 -16.19 -3.77 0.34
CA LEU A 67 -17.11 -4.91 0.30
C LEU A 67 -16.49 -6.14 0.98
N HIS A 68 -17.33 -7.15 1.20
CA HIS A 68 -16.89 -8.50 1.53
C HIS A 68 -16.62 -9.29 0.24
N VAL A 69 -15.51 -10.01 0.21
CA VAL A 69 -15.09 -10.93 -0.86
C VAL A 69 -14.51 -12.21 -0.25
N GLU A 70 -14.43 -13.28 -1.03
CA GLU A 70 -13.68 -14.47 -0.65
C GLU A 70 -12.18 -14.20 -0.60
N CYS A 71 -11.45 -14.89 0.28
CA CYS A 71 -9.98 -14.76 0.40
C CYS A 71 -9.26 -15.62 -0.64
N ASN A 72 -9.52 -15.35 -1.92
CA ASN A 72 -8.96 -16.07 -3.05
C ASN A 72 -8.71 -15.13 -4.25
N GLU A 73 -8.20 -15.66 -5.35
CA GLU A 73 -7.85 -14.89 -6.55
C GLU A 73 -9.06 -14.17 -7.17
N GLU A 74 -10.24 -14.81 -7.17
CA GLU A 74 -11.48 -14.19 -7.65
C GLU A 74 -11.89 -13.00 -6.79
N GLY A 75 -11.79 -13.13 -5.47
CA GLY A 75 -12.03 -12.04 -4.54
C GLY A 75 -11.03 -10.91 -4.67
N GLU A 76 -9.75 -11.23 -4.96
CA GLU A 76 -8.71 -10.23 -5.21
C GLU A 76 -8.99 -9.42 -6.49
N ALA A 77 -9.35 -10.12 -7.58
CA ALA A 77 -9.73 -9.49 -8.83
C ALA A 77 -10.97 -8.58 -8.64
N THR A 78 -11.99 -9.11 -7.96
CA THR A 78 -13.22 -8.36 -7.63
C THR A 78 -12.92 -7.12 -6.80
N CYS A 79 -12.05 -7.24 -5.79
CA CYS A 79 -11.65 -6.13 -4.94
C CYS A 79 -10.91 -5.06 -5.75
N THR A 80 -9.96 -5.47 -6.59
CA THR A 80 -9.17 -4.58 -7.44
C THR A 80 -10.05 -3.80 -8.42
N ASP A 81 -10.98 -4.48 -9.10
CA ASP A 81 -11.91 -3.83 -10.03
C ASP A 81 -12.87 -2.90 -9.31
N THR A 82 -13.33 -3.25 -8.11
CA THR A 82 -14.17 -2.38 -7.29
C THR A 82 -13.44 -1.12 -6.85
N CYS A 83 -12.20 -1.24 -6.37
CA CYS A 83 -11.37 -0.08 -6.02
C CYS A 83 -11.15 0.85 -7.22
N LYS A 84 -10.86 0.28 -8.40
CA LYS A 84 -10.71 1.05 -9.64
C LYS A 84 -12.01 1.76 -10.02
N ALA A 85 -13.14 1.07 -9.95
CA ALA A 85 -14.45 1.64 -10.25
C ALA A 85 -14.78 2.82 -9.33
N LEU A 86 -14.52 2.69 -8.02
CA LEU A 86 -14.73 3.77 -7.05
C LEU A 86 -13.83 4.97 -7.32
N ALA A 87 -12.55 4.74 -7.60
CA ALA A 87 -11.61 5.81 -7.92
C ALA A 87 -11.99 6.54 -9.22
N LEU A 88 -12.41 5.82 -10.25
CA LEU A 88 -12.90 6.39 -11.50
C LEU A 88 -14.20 7.17 -11.30
N ALA A 89 -15.14 6.65 -10.51
CA ALA A 89 -16.37 7.36 -10.17
C ALA A 89 -16.11 8.65 -9.36
N ALA A 90 -15.04 8.64 -8.55
CA ALA A 90 -14.58 9.81 -7.80
C ALA A 90 -13.59 10.69 -8.58
N HIS A 91 -13.32 10.41 -9.86
CA HIS A 91 -12.23 11.06 -10.60
C HIS A 91 -12.28 12.60 -10.50
N ASP A 92 -13.42 13.22 -10.76
CA ASP A 92 -13.50 14.69 -10.79
C ASP A 92 -13.44 15.33 -9.40
N LYS A 93 -13.88 14.60 -8.36
CA LYS A 93 -13.92 15.09 -6.98
C LYS A 93 -12.65 14.76 -6.19
N SER A 94 -11.89 13.77 -6.63
CA SER A 94 -10.77 13.25 -5.89
C SER A 94 -9.61 14.23 -5.69
N PRO A 95 -9.30 15.23 -6.56
CA PRO A 95 -8.28 16.22 -6.23
C PRO A 95 -8.63 16.99 -4.96
N LYS A 96 -9.91 17.40 -4.84
CA LYS A 96 -10.39 18.12 -3.66
C LYS A 96 -10.34 17.25 -2.40
N ILE A 97 -10.76 15.99 -2.51
CA ILE A 97 -10.69 15.04 -1.39
C ILE A 97 -9.24 14.83 -0.95
N LEU A 98 -8.33 14.61 -1.90
CA LEU A 98 -6.92 14.36 -1.60
C LEU A 98 -6.24 15.59 -0.98
N CYS A 99 -6.45 16.80 -1.53
CA CYS A 99 -5.89 18.02 -0.95
C CYS A 99 -6.40 18.29 0.47
N SER A 100 -7.65 17.92 0.77
CA SER A 100 -8.19 18.03 2.13
C SER A 100 -7.50 17.10 3.15
N LEU A 101 -6.93 15.99 2.69
CA LEU A 101 -6.22 15.01 3.52
C LEU A 101 -4.71 15.28 3.61
N LEU A 102 -4.12 15.76 2.51
CA LEU A 102 -2.69 15.95 2.36
C LEU A 102 -2.19 17.27 2.95
N GLY A 103 -2.94 18.38 2.82
CA GLY A 103 -2.42 19.72 3.15
C GLY A 103 -1.67 20.33 1.97
N ASP A 104 -0.46 20.86 2.18
CA ASP A 104 0.31 21.56 1.14
C ASP A 104 1.27 20.61 0.41
N TYR A 105 1.07 20.47 -0.91
CA TYR A 105 1.90 19.62 -1.77
C TYR A 105 2.07 20.26 -3.15
N ASN A 106 3.26 20.11 -3.73
CA ASN A 106 3.52 20.49 -5.11
C ASN A 106 3.83 19.23 -5.94
N ASN A 107 3.12 19.08 -7.05
CA ASN A 107 3.28 18.06 -8.06
C ASN A 107 3.31 16.62 -7.53
N LEU A 108 2.37 16.27 -6.65
CA LEU A 108 2.31 14.92 -6.06
C LEU A 108 1.69 13.92 -7.04
N GLU A 109 2.32 12.76 -7.17
CA GLU A 109 1.73 11.56 -7.77
C GLU A 109 1.22 10.62 -6.67
N VAL A 110 0.02 10.07 -6.87
CA VAL A 110 -0.62 9.12 -5.96
C VAL A 110 -1.08 7.88 -6.71
N PHE A 111 -1.11 6.76 -6.00
CA PHE A 111 -1.28 5.42 -6.54
C PHE A 111 -2.37 4.68 -5.77
N LEU A 112 -3.34 4.13 -6.49
CA LEU A 112 -4.41 3.34 -5.92
C LEU A 112 -3.96 1.90 -5.70
N HIS A 113 -4.16 1.42 -4.48
CA HIS A 113 -3.86 0.06 -4.05
C HIS A 113 -5.13 -0.65 -3.59
N SER A 114 -5.13 -1.98 -3.72
CA SER A 114 -6.12 -2.87 -3.13
C SER A 114 -5.42 -3.89 -2.24
N ARG A 115 -6.16 -4.41 -1.27
CA ARG A 115 -5.82 -5.66 -0.56
C ARG A 115 -7.08 -6.37 -0.14
N ILE A 116 -6.98 -7.67 0.07
CA ILE A 116 -8.04 -8.48 0.66
C ILE A 116 -7.51 -9.17 1.90
N CYS A 117 -8.38 -9.37 2.89
CA CYS A 117 -8.08 -10.25 4.02
C CYS A 117 -6.79 -9.91 4.80
N GLY A 118 -6.39 -8.63 4.82
CA GLY A 118 -5.14 -8.19 5.45
C GLY A 118 -3.86 -8.57 4.69
N SER A 119 -3.95 -8.94 3.41
CA SER A 119 -2.78 -9.18 2.55
C SER A 119 -1.93 -7.92 2.35
N ASP A 120 -0.77 -8.08 1.73
CA ASP A 120 0.03 -6.94 1.28
C ASP A 120 -0.74 -6.07 0.28
N TRP A 121 -0.45 -4.77 0.29
CA TRP A 121 -1.02 -3.81 -0.64
C TRP A 121 -0.50 -4.05 -2.05
N ARG A 122 -1.39 -4.11 -3.03
CA ARG A 122 -1.03 -4.27 -4.44
C ARG A 122 -1.47 -3.06 -5.26
N PHE A 123 -0.56 -2.56 -6.08
CA PHE A 123 -0.87 -1.47 -6.99
C PHE A 123 -1.89 -1.95 -8.04
N THR A 124 -2.99 -1.21 -8.17
CA THR A 124 -4.10 -1.56 -9.09
C THR A 124 -3.82 -1.20 -10.55
N GLY A 125 -2.70 -0.54 -10.84
CA GLY A 125 -2.41 0.06 -12.13
C GLY A 125 -2.99 1.47 -12.32
N LEU A 126 -3.81 1.96 -11.38
CA LEU A 126 -4.42 3.29 -11.47
C LEU A 126 -3.66 4.32 -10.62
N LYS A 127 -3.22 5.41 -11.25
CA LYS A 127 -2.51 6.52 -10.60
C LYS A 127 -3.05 7.87 -11.03
N ARG A 128 -2.73 8.91 -10.26
CA ARG A 128 -2.94 10.31 -10.61
C ARG A 128 -1.67 11.09 -10.32
N GLY A 129 -1.16 11.79 -11.32
CA GLY A 129 -0.10 12.80 -11.17
C GLY A 129 -0.66 14.22 -11.08
N ASN A 130 0.27 15.18 -10.98
CA ASN A 130 0.01 16.62 -11.05
C ASN A 130 -1.01 17.11 -10.00
N LEU A 131 -0.97 16.55 -8.79
CA LEU A 131 -1.78 17.06 -7.69
C LEU A 131 -1.03 18.16 -6.95
N CYS A 132 -1.56 19.37 -7.01
CA CYS A 132 -1.05 20.52 -6.26
C CYS A 132 -2.11 21.05 -5.30
N CYS A 133 -1.68 21.22 -4.06
CA CYS A 133 -2.54 21.58 -2.94
C CYS A 133 -1.91 22.73 -2.17
N GLN A 134 -2.71 23.74 -1.85
CA GLN A 134 -2.32 24.82 -0.95
C GLN A 134 -3.50 25.16 -0.04
N LYS A 135 -3.24 25.22 1.27
CA LYS A 135 -4.25 25.40 2.32
C LYS A 135 -5.41 24.41 2.18
N SER A 136 -5.06 23.15 1.88
CA SER A 136 -6.01 22.05 1.68
C SER A 136 -6.97 22.21 0.48
N GLU A 137 -6.73 23.18 -0.41
CA GLU A 137 -7.50 23.39 -1.63
C GLU A 137 -6.65 23.06 -2.86
N VAL A 138 -7.32 22.70 -3.96
CA VAL A 138 -6.66 22.37 -5.23
C VAL A 138 -6.18 23.65 -5.91
N ILE A 139 -4.93 23.66 -6.35
CA ILE A 139 -4.34 24.77 -7.13
C ILE A 139 -3.76 24.24 -8.45
N GLU A 140 -3.46 25.15 -9.38
CA GLU A 140 -2.63 24.81 -10.53
C GLU A 140 -1.20 24.53 -10.06
N CYS A 141 -0.61 23.46 -10.60
CA CYS A 141 0.80 23.17 -10.36
C CYS A 141 1.67 24.22 -11.04
N ASP A 142 2.70 24.67 -10.33
CA ASP A 142 3.75 25.47 -10.95
C ASP A 142 4.35 24.65 -12.09
N ARG A 143 4.38 25.22 -13.30
CA ARG A 143 5.17 24.64 -14.38
C ARG A 143 6.61 24.86 -13.97
N GLU A 144 7.32 23.80 -13.59
CA GLU A 144 8.78 23.88 -13.48
C GLU A 144 9.31 24.42 -14.81
N ASN A 145 9.94 25.59 -14.76
CA ASN A 145 10.52 26.28 -15.90
C ASN A 145 12.00 25.96 -16.01
#